data_AF-A0A7X5QTI2-F1
#
_entry.id   AF-A0A7X5QTI2-F1
#
_cell.length_a   1.000
_cell.length_b   1.000
_cell.length_c   1.000
_cell.angle_alpha   90.00
_cell.angle_beta   90.00
_cell.angle_gamma   90.00
#
_symmetry.space_group_name_H-M   'P 1'
#
loop_
_entity.id
_entity.type
_entity.pdbx_description
1 polymer ?
#
loop_
_entity_poly.entity_id
_entity_poly.type
_entity_poly.pdbx_seq_one_letter_code
_entity_poly.pdbx_strand_id
1 'polypeptide(L)' 'MPIQTARHINLRSVLRQLEREGIVGYEEQAQHLGNVTMQRLAAMDHGAPIDVLFAEHVEWALHRRRGWMDELHDHDPLDA' A
#
# COMPACT_ATOMS: atom_id res chain seq x y z
N MET A 1 -2.78 17.33 -6.16
CA MET A 1 -2.37 16.07 -6.82
C MET A 1 -3.58 15.14 -6.89
N PRO A 2 -3.75 14.30 -7.93
CA PRO A 2 -4.84 13.32 -7.95
C PRO A 2 -4.63 12.28 -6.85
N ILE A 3 -5.63 12.03 -6.01
CA ILE A 3 -5.56 11.08 -4.87
C ILE A 3 -5.03 9.70 -5.27
N GLN A 4 -5.40 9.20 -6.46
CA GLN A 4 -4.92 7.92 -6.97
C GLN A 4 -3.40 7.89 -7.17
N THR A 5 -2.80 9.00 -7.62
CA THR A 5 -1.35 9.09 -7.79
C THR A 5 -0.63 8.92 -6.45
N ALA A 6 -1.14 9.53 -5.38
CA ALA A 6 -0.58 9.35 -4.04
C ALA A 6 -0.71 7.89 -3.58
N ARG A 7 -1.90 7.29 -3.72
CA ARG A 7 -2.15 5.90 -3.35
C ARG A 7 -1.23 4.92 -4.06
N HIS A 8 -0.97 5.10 -5.36
CA HIS A 8 -0.06 4.23 -6.12
C HIS A 8 1.40 4.37 -5.69
N ILE A 9 1.85 5.61 -5.44
CA ILE A 9 3.21 5.86 -4.95
C ILE A 9 3.39 5.22 -3.57
N ASN A 10 2.43 5.43 -2.68
CA ASN A 10 2.46 4.89 -1.32
C ASN A 10 2.37 3.37 -1.33
N LEU A 11 1.48 2.77 -2.12
CA LEU A 11 1.38 1.31 -2.26
C LEU A 11 2.72 0.70 -2.69
N ARG A 12 3.39 1.26 -3.71
CA ARG A 12 4.71 0.77 -4.14
C ARG A 12 5.77 0.87 -3.05
N SER A 13 5.72 1.93 -2.24
CA SER A 13 6.62 2.07 -1.10
C SER A 13 6.39 0.96 -0.08
N VAL A 14 5.13 0.68 0.24
CA VAL A 14 4.71 -0.41 1.15
C VAL A 14 5.17 -1.77 0.62
N LEU A 15 4.92 -2.09 -0.65
CA LEU A 15 5.34 -3.39 -1.21
C LEU A 15 6.85 -3.57 -1.17
N ARG A 16 7.63 -2.51 -1.47
CA ARG A 16 9.10 -2.55 -1.35
C ARG A 16 9.58 -2.68 0.09
N GLN A 17 8.86 -2.11 1.06
CA GLN A 17 9.18 -2.30 2.47
C GLN A 17 8.95 -3.76 2.86
N LEU A 18 7.79 -4.33 2.51
CA LEU A 18 7.48 -5.73 2.78
C LEU A 18 8.53 -6.68 2.18
N GLU A 19 9.01 -6.39 0.96
CA GLU A 19 10.12 -7.15 0.36
C GLU A 19 11.41 -7.08 1.20
N ARG A 20 11.76 -5.92 1.76
CA ARG A 20 12.94 -5.77 2.64
C ARG A 20 12.77 -6.51 3.97
N GLU A 21 11.54 -6.66 4.43
CA GLU A 21 11.19 -7.43 5.63
C GLU A 21 11.09 -8.94 5.35
N GLY A 22 11.30 -9.37 4.10
CA GLY A 22 11.28 -10.78 3.69
C GLY A 22 9.91 -11.28 3.24
N ILE A 23 8.91 -10.41 3.17
CA ILE A 23 7.56 -10.71 2.65
C ILE A 23 7.56 -10.39 1.15
N VAL A 24 8.04 -11.36 0.37
CA VAL A 24 8.29 -11.22 -1.06
C VAL A 24 7.19 -11.92 -1.86
N GLY A 25 6.69 -11.24 -2.89
CA GLY A 25 5.66 -11.78 -3.77
C GLY A 25 4.25 -11.31 -3.41
N TYR A 26 3.40 -11.15 -4.43
CA TYR A 26 2.06 -10.61 -4.24
C TYR A 26 1.15 -11.51 -3.39
N GLU A 27 1.43 -12.81 -3.31
CA GLU A 27 0.62 -13.75 -2.51
C GLU A 27 0.86 -13.51 -1.02
N GLU A 28 2.13 -13.53 -0.62
CA GLU A 28 2.60 -13.27 0.74
C GLU A 28 2.27 -11.84 1.19
N GLN A 29 2.46 -10.85 0.31
CA GLN A 29 2.13 -9.46 0.59
C GLN A 29 0.61 -9.26 0.74
N ALA A 30 -0.21 -9.91 -0.08
CA ALA A 30 -1.66 -9.86 0.06
C ALA A 30 -2.14 -10.53 1.35
N GLN A 31 -1.50 -11.64 1.74
CA GLN A 31 -1.77 -12.32 3.01
C GLN A 31 -1.37 -11.44 4.21
N HIS A 32 -0.23 -10.77 4.15
CA HIS A 32 0.25 -9.88 5.20
C HIS A 32 -0.62 -8.63 5.34
N LEU A 33 -0.90 -7.95 4.22
CA LEU A 33 -1.76 -6.78 4.21
C LEU A 33 -3.19 -7.15 4.61
N GLY A 34 -3.69 -8.33 4.20
CA GLY A 34 -5.06 -8.77 4.45
C GLY A 34 -6.09 -8.03 3.58
N ASN A 35 -7.31 -8.56 3.55
CA ASN A 35 -8.46 -7.99 2.82
C ASN A 35 -8.23 -7.71 1.32
N VAL A 36 -7.23 -8.33 0.70
CA VAL A 36 -6.93 -8.23 -0.73
C VAL A 36 -6.45 -9.58 -1.24
N THR A 37 -6.75 -9.89 -2.50
CA THR A 37 -6.20 -11.08 -3.17
C THR A 37 -4.91 -10.73 -3.89
N MET A 38 -4.04 -11.72 -4.11
CA MET A 38 -2.82 -11.57 -4.93
C MET A 38 -3.10 -10.84 -6.26
N GLN A 39 -4.14 -11.28 -6.98
CA GLN A 39 -4.50 -10.72 -8.29
C GLN A 39 -4.91 -9.25 -8.20
N ARG A 40 -5.66 -8.88 -7.15
CA ARG A 40 -6.12 -7.50 -6.95
C ARG A 40 -4.96 -6.59 -6.52
N LEU A 41 -4.07 -7.09 -5.67
CA LEU A 41 -2.86 -6.37 -5.25
C LEU A 41 -1.95 -6.08 -6.46
N ALA A 42 -1.67 -7.10 -7.27
CA ALA A 42 -0.90 -6.96 -8.49
C ALA A 42 -1.54 -5.99 -9.50
N ALA A 43 -2.88 -6.02 -9.64
CA ALA A 43 -3.58 -5.09 -10.50
C ALA A 43 -3.41 -3.63 -10.02
N MET A 44 -3.51 -3.39 -8.71
CA MET A 44 -3.33 -2.06 -8.12
C MET A 44 -1.90 -1.54 -8.28
N ASP A 45 -0.88 -2.39 -8.12
CA ASP A 45 0.51 -1.98 -8.37
C ASP A 45 0.76 -1.58 -9.84
N HIS A 46 0.12 -2.29 -10.76
CA HIS A 46 0.11 -1.98 -12.19
C HIS A 46 -0.83 -0.84 -12.60
N GLY A 47 -1.40 -0.10 -11.63
CA GLY A 47 -2.15 1.13 -11.88
C GLY A 47 -3.67 0.99 -11.89
N ALA A 48 -4.22 -0.17 -11.54
CA ALA A 48 -5.66 -0.27 -11.29
C ALA A 48 -6.07 0.66 -10.13
N PRO A 49 -7.31 1.18 -10.14
CA PRO A 49 -7.77 2.08 -9.08
C PRO A 49 -7.67 1.44 -7.70
N ILE A 50 -7.19 2.23 -6.74
CA ILE A 50 -7.15 1.86 -5.33
C ILE A 50 -8.37 2.48 -4.65
N ASP A 51 -9.31 1.64 -4.22
CA ASP A 51 -10.51 2.09 -3.53
C ASP A 51 -10.21 2.58 -2.10
N VAL A 52 -11.15 3.35 -1.55
CA VAL A 52 -11.00 3.98 -0.22
C VAL A 52 -10.89 2.92 0.87
N LEU A 53 -11.63 1.81 0.78
CA LEU A 53 -11.64 0.79 1.82
C LEU A 53 -10.29 0.08 1.90
N PHE A 54 -9.69 -0.25 0.76
CA PHE A 54 -8.35 -0.83 0.74
C PHE A 54 -7.29 0.17 1.22
N ALA A 55 -7.39 1.44 0.83
CA ALA A 55 -6.48 2.48 1.31
C ALA A 55 -6.53 2.60 2.85
N GLU A 56 -7.73 2.74 3.44
CA GLU A 56 -7.91 2.80 4.90
C GLU A 56 -7.45 1.51 5.60
N HIS A 57 -7.61 0.35 4.95
CA HIS A 57 -7.13 -0.93 5.48
C HIS A 57 -5.60 -0.99 5.54
N VAL A 58 -4.91 -0.54 4.49
CA VAL A 58 -3.43 -0.44 4.48
C VAL A 58 -2.95 0.51 5.57
N GLU A 59 -3.63 1.65 5.77
CA GLU A 59 -3.31 2.58 6.85
C GLU A 59 -3.42 1.91 8.23
N TRP A 60 -4.47 1.14 8.45
CA TRP A 60 -4.66 0.39 9.69
C TRP A 60 -3.58 -0.69 9.87
N ALA A 61 -3.30 -1.49 8.84
CA ALA A 61 -2.32 -2.58 8.89
C ALA A 61 -0.90 -2.08 9.23
N LEU A 62 -0.55 -0.89 8.73
CA LEU A 62 0.76 -0.27 8.94
C LEU A 62 0.79 0.69 10.14
N HIS A 63 -0.27 0.74 10.96
CA HIS A 63 -0.40 1.66 12.09
C HIS A 63 -0.18 3.14 11.70
N ARG A 64 -0.61 3.53 10.50
CA ARG A 64 -0.51 4.90 9.98
C ARG A 64 -1.78 5.71 10.29
N ARG A 65 -1.64 7.03 10.29
CA ARG A 65 -2.79 7.94 10.46
C ARG A 65 -3.77 7.78 9.30
N ARG A 66 -5.05 8.04 9.57
CA ARG A 66 -6.08 8.12 8.53
C ARG A 66 -5.71 9.13 7.45
N GLY A 67 -5.88 8.76 6.19
CA GLY A 67 -5.55 9.58 5.03
C GLY A 67 -4.07 9.57 4.65
N TRP A 68 -3.24 8.77 5.31
CA TRP A 68 -1.84 8.60 4.91
C TRP A 68 -1.71 8.08 3.47
N MET A 69 -2.57 7.18 3.01
CA MET A 69 -2.52 6.71 1.61
C MET A 69 -2.90 7.80 0.59
N ASP A 70 -3.56 8.88 1.02
CA ASP A 70 -4.15 9.90 0.13
C ASP A 70 -3.23 11.12 -0.10
N GLU A 71 -2.11 11.18 0.62
CA GLU A 71 -1.16 12.28 0.58
C GLU A 71 0.24 11.78 0.19
N LEU A 72 1.04 12.65 -0.43
CA LEU A 72 2.44 12.34 -0.72
C LEU A 72 3.30 12.68 0.48
N HIS A 73 4.19 11.77 0.83
CA HIS A 73 5.14 11.93 1.92
C HIS A 73 6.54 11.93 1.34
N ASP A 74 6.97 13.06 0.77
CA ASP A 74 8.27 13.18 0.09
C ASP A 74 9.46 12.79 0.99
N HIS A 75 9.27 12.69 2.32
CA HIS A 75 10.33 12.42 3.30
C HIS A 75 9.91 11.63 4.54
N ASP A 76 8.77 10.94 4.56
CA ASP A 76 8.39 10.13 5.73
C ASP A 76 8.82 8.68 5.52
N PRO A 77 9.93 8.22 6.14
CA PRO A 77 10.29 6.82 6.05
C PRO A 77 9.15 5.97 6.60
N LEU A 78 8.92 4.82 5.96
CA LEU A 78 8.00 3.82 6.46
C LEU A 78 8.46 3.17 7.79
N ASP A 79 9.60 3.62 8.33
CA ASP A 79 10.14 3.27 9.63
C ASP A 79 9.99 4.44 10.61
N ALA A 80 9.07 4.29 11.57
CA ALA A 80 9.01 5.08 12.81
C ALA A 80 8.86 4.11 13.98
#